data_AF-A0A2V6KDY9-F1
#
_entry.id   AF-A0A2V6KDY9-F1
#
_cell.length_a   1.000
_cell.length_b   1.000
_cell.length_c   1.000
_cell.angle_alpha   90.00
_cell.angle_beta   90.00
_cell.angle_gamma   90.00
#
_symmetry.space_group_name_H-M   'P 1'
#
loop_
_entity.id
_entity.type
_entity.pdbx_description
1 polymer ?
#
loop_
_entity_poly.entity_id
_entity_poly.type
_entity_poly.pdbx_seq_one_letter_code
_entity_poly.pdbx_strand_id
1 'polypeptide(L)'
;MSKQNPHRLDLDYTITRRKFLGTTALGGAALLSGGLTSLVQRSASAAGGFDFIEKSISELQDAMASGQLTSQQLTQSYIRRIQSLNPLLHSVIEVNPNAIVIASQLDNERRRGQIRGPLHGIPLLVKDNIATDDQMQTTAGSLAIYGNHVPADAVIIRQLRAAGAIILGKSNLGEWANFRDDEAETYPLAVGWSARGGSTNNAYDLSYTSWGSSSGSANGAAANLCAAAIGTETDGSITGPSAVENIVGLKPTLGLVSQDGIIPIAHEQDTAGPMARSVTDVAILLGVLQSPFGEVLGHQLP
;
A
#
# COMPACT_ATOMS: atom_id res chain seq x y z
N MET A 1 9.42 65.07 14.12
CA MET A 1 8.98 64.17 13.03
C MET A 1 8.91 62.76 13.57
N SER A 2 7.68 62.28 13.77
CA SER A 2 7.33 60.91 14.15
C SER A 2 7.44 60.00 12.92
N LYS A 3 7.96 58.78 13.10
CA LYS A 3 7.30 57.55 12.65
C LYS A 3 7.96 56.32 13.27
N GLN A 4 7.12 55.56 13.97
CA GLN A 4 7.34 54.26 14.59
C GLN A 4 7.51 53.18 13.52
N ASN A 5 8.21 52.09 13.87
CA ASN A 5 8.18 50.83 13.14
C ASN A 5 7.39 49.81 14.00
N PRO A 6 6.25 49.25 13.55
CA PRO A 6 5.44 48.32 14.33
C PRO A 6 5.83 46.87 14.07
N HIS A 7 5.58 46.00 15.06
CA HIS A 7 5.74 44.53 15.05
C HIS A 7 7.07 43.95 15.55
N ARG A 8 7.34 44.13 16.84
CA ARG A 8 8.05 43.14 17.66
C ARG A 8 7.00 42.51 18.57
N LEU A 9 6.78 41.20 18.44
CA LEU A 9 5.89 40.44 19.32
C LEU A 9 6.57 40.27 20.69
N ASP A 10 6.02 40.92 21.72
CA ASP A 10 6.37 40.64 23.12
C ASP A 10 5.74 39.31 23.54
N LEU A 11 6.56 38.28 23.69
CA LEU A 11 6.17 37.02 24.32
C LEU A 11 6.44 37.13 25.82
N ASP A 12 5.38 37.17 26.62
CA ASP A 12 5.43 37.20 28.08
C ASP A 12 5.80 35.81 28.63
N TYR A 13 7.03 35.65 29.11
CA TYR A 13 7.59 34.40 29.65
C TYR A 13 7.34 34.23 31.15
N THR A 14 6.12 34.45 31.63
CA THR A 14 5.79 34.34 33.07
C THR A 14 4.80 33.22 33.40
N ILE A 15 5.05 32.00 32.92
CA ILE A 15 4.42 30.79 33.47
C ILE A 15 5.49 29.94 34.17
N THR A 16 5.54 30.03 35.50
CA THR A 16 6.39 29.17 36.34
C THR A 16 5.65 27.90 36.75
N ARG A 17 6.39 26.78 36.86
CA ARG A 17 5.91 25.43 37.25
C ARG A 17 4.99 25.40 38.49
N ARG A 18 5.12 26.37 39.41
CA ARG A 18 4.25 26.47 40.60
C ARG A 18 2.81 26.92 40.32
N LYS A 19 2.54 27.65 39.23
CA LYS A 19 1.18 28.03 38.83
C LYS A 19 0.41 26.88 38.17
N PHE A 20 1.11 25.96 37.49
CA PHE A 20 0.50 24.81 36.81
C PHE A 20 0.04 23.71 37.79
N LEU A 21 0.77 23.52 38.91
CA LEU A 21 0.44 22.52 39.93
C LEU A 21 -0.66 22.97 40.91
N GLY A 22 -0.95 24.28 40.99
CA GLY A 22 -1.96 24.83 41.89
C GLY A 22 -3.40 24.68 41.39
N THR A 23 -3.60 24.55 40.07
CA THR A 23 -4.94 24.46 39.45
C THR A 23 -5.55 23.06 39.44
N THR A 24 -4.82 22.03 39.86
CA THR A 24 -5.31 20.64 39.89
C THR A 24 -5.98 20.21 41.20
N ALA A 25 -6.07 21.07 42.22
CA ALA A 25 -6.57 20.69 43.55
C ALA A 25 -8.04 21.06 43.86
N LEU A 26 -8.79 21.67 42.93
CA LEU A 26 -10.18 22.10 43.17
C LEU A 26 -11.24 21.45 42.27
N GLY A 27 -10.87 20.46 41.43
CA GLY A 27 -11.82 19.70 40.60
C GLY A 27 -12.32 18.37 41.23
N GLY A 28 -11.95 18.08 42.48
CA GLY A 28 -12.07 16.74 43.08
C GLY A 28 -13.36 16.41 43.84
N ALA A 29 -14.36 17.28 43.88
CA ALA A 29 -15.47 17.15 44.85
C ALA A 29 -16.89 17.13 44.25
N ALA A 30 -17.07 16.69 43.01
CA ALA A 30 -18.40 16.52 42.40
C ALA A 30 -18.64 15.12 41.80
N LEU A 31 -17.89 14.10 42.21
CA LEU A 31 -17.94 12.75 41.65
C LEU A 31 -18.63 11.69 42.53
N LEU A 32 -19.36 12.06 43.60
CA LEU A 32 -19.75 11.09 44.65
C LEU A 32 -21.26 10.84 44.83
N SER A 33 -22.12 11.16 43.87
CA SER A 33 -23.50 10.64 43.90
C SER A 33 -24.12 10.50 42.51
N GLY A 34 -23.79 9.40 41.84
CA GLY A 34 -24.64 8.86 40.77
C GLY A 34 -24.18 9.00 39.31
N GLY A 35 -22.94 9.41 39.03
CA GLY A 35 -22.50 9.77 37.67
C GLY A 35 -21.43 8.91 37.00
N LEU A 36 -21.06 7.74 37.54
CA LEU A 36 -20.00 6.90 36.94
C LEU A 36 -20.51 5.65 36.21
N THR A 37 -21.74 5.22 36.43
CA THR A 37 -22.39 4.20 35.59
C THR A 37 -22.93 4.77 34.29
N SER A 38 -23.19 6.09 34.21
CA SER A 38 -23.58 6.78 32.97
C SER A 38 -22.38 7.12 32.07
N LEU A 39 -21.16 7.15 32.60
CA LEU A 39 -19.93 7.34 31.81
C LEU A 39 -19.37 6.02 31.25
N VAL A 40 -19.98 4.88 31.63
CA VAL A 40 -19.72 3.55 31.06
C VAL A 40 -20.89 3.08 30.18
N GLN A 41 -21.76 4.00 29.75
CA GLN A 41 -22.47 3.81 28.47
C GLN A 41 -21.44 3.89 27.35
N ARG A 42 -20.73 2.77 27.22
CA ARG A 42 -20.15 2.20 26.01
C ARG A 42 -20.91 2.82 24.84
N SER A 43 -20.23 3.68 24.09
CA SER A 43 -20.75 4.23 22.84
C SER A 43 -20.93 3.07 21.86
N ALA A 44 -21.96 2.28 22.07
CA ALA A 44 -22.52 1.35 21.12
C ALA A 44 -23.37 2.18 20.16
N SER A 45 -22.70 3.03 19.37
CA SER A 45 -23.17 3.53 18.07
C SER A 45 -22.09 4.44 17.45
N ALA A 46 -20.99 3.84 17.01
CA ALA A 46 -20.53 4.10 15.66
C ALA A 46 -20.80 2.78 14.92
N ALA A 47 -21.50 2.81 13.79
CA ALA A 47 -21.77 1.62 12.99
C ALA A 47 -20.46 0.86 12.75
N GLY A 48 -20.26 -0.27 13.46
CA GLY A 48 -18.94 -0.87 13.67
C GLY A 48 -18.40 -1.48 12.37
N GLY A 49 -17.49 -0.77 11.71
CA GLY A 49 -16.69 -1.33 10.63
C GLY A 49 -15.73 -2.39 11.16
N PHE A 50 -15.49 -3.44 10.38
CA PHE A 50 -14.43 -4.40 10.65
C PHE A 50 -13.06 -3.71 10.66
N ASP A 51 -12.27 -3.95 11.70
CA ASP A 51 -10.90 -3.43 11.79
C ASP A 51 -9.95 -4.31 10.95
N PHE A 52 -9.58 -3.80 9.78
CA PHE A 52 -8.73 -4.48 8.81
C PHE A 52 -7.24 -4.15 8.98
N ILE A 53 -6.90 -3.24 9.91
CA ILE A 53 -5.53 -2.79 10.13
C ILE A 53 -4.69 -3.95 10.68
N GLU A 54 -3.51 -4.15 10.12
CA GLU A 54 -2.58 -5.26 10.44
C GLU A 54 -3.13 -6.67 10.22
N LYS A 55 -4.30 -6.81 9.57
CA LYS A 55 -4.84 -8.14 9.27
C LYS A 55 -4.05 -8.81 8.14
N SER A 56 -3.69 -10.07 8.39
CA SER A 56 -3.13 -10.97 7.39
C SER A 56 -4.19 -11.39 6.38
N ILE A 57 -3.76 -11.91 5.22
CA ILE A 57 -4.68 -12.42 4.19
C ILE A 57 -5.56 -13.53 4.76
N SER A 58 -5.02 -14.42 5.59
CA SER A 58 -5.78 -15.49 6.22
C SER A 58 -6.88 -14.95 7.15
N GLU A 59 -6.57 -13.97 8.00
CA GLU A 59 -7.60 -13.36 8.87
C GLU A 59 -8.69 -12.64 8.09
N LEU A 60 -8.32 -11.98 6.97
CA LEU A 60 -9.28 -11.33 6.08
C LEU A 60 -10.17 -12.37 5.38
N GLN A 61 -9.60 -13.51 4.97
CA GLN A 61 -10.37 -14.64 4.43
C GLN A 61 -11.34 -15.22 5.44
N ASP A 62 -10.90 -15.44 6.69
CA ASP A 62 -11.74 -15.95 7.78
C ASP A 62 -12.90 -14.99 8.10
N ALA A 63 -12.63 -13.68 8.12
CA ALA A 63 -13.66 -12.66 8.29
C ALA A 63 -14.68 -12.66 7.15
N MET A 64 -14.23 -12.86 5.90
CA MET A 64 -15.12 -12.98 4.74
C MET A 64 -15.90 -14.28 4.71
N ALA A 65 -15.29 -15.39 5.13
CA ALA A 65 -15.95 -16.69 5.20
C ALA A 65 -17.03 -16.75 6.30
N SER A 66 -16.79 -16.08 7.43
CA SER A 66 -17.76 -15.97 8.52
C SER A 66 -18.85 -14.91 8.32
N GLY A 67 -18.77 -14.13 7.23
CA GLY A 67 -19.73 -13.06 6.91
C GLY A 67 -19.57 -11.79 7.75
N GLN A 68 -18.49 -11.67 8.54
CA GLN A 68 -18.16 -10.44 9.28
C GLN A 68 -17.68 -9.31 8.37
N LEU A 69 -17.15 -9.67 7.20
CA LEU A 69 -16.59 -8.78 6.20
C LEU A 69 -17.03 -9.25 4.81
N THR A 70 -17.14 -8.33 3.86
CA THR A 70 -17.24 -8.64 2.44
C THR A 70 -16.04 -8.05 1.71
N SER A 71 -15.70 -8.61 0.55
CA SER A 71 -14.64 -8.07 -0.29
C SER A 71 -14.93 -6.62 -0.70
N GLN A 72 -16.20 -6.30 -1.00
CA GLN A 72 -16.63 -4.94 -1.30
C GLN A 72 -16.38 -3.99 -0.12
N GLN A 73 -16.72 -4.38 1.11
CA GLN A 73 -16.46 -3.57 2.31
C GLN A 73 -14.97 -3.37 2.55
N LEU A 74 -14.17 -4.43 2.40
CA LEU A 74 -12.71 -4.37 2.54
C LEU A 74 -12.08 -3.41 1.51
N THR A 75 -12.45 -3.58 0.24
CA THR A 75 -11.99 -2.72 -0.86
C THR A 75 -12.35 -1.26 -0.61
N GLN A 76 -13.59 -0.99 -0.19
CA GLN A 76 -14.04 0.37 0.14
C GLN A 76 -13.26 0.97 1.31
N SER A 77 -12.92 0.15 2.32
CA SER A 77 -12.10 0.58 3.45
C SER A 77 -10.68 0.97 3.03
N TYR A 78 -10.03 0.18 2.17
CA TYR A 78 -8.72 0.55 1.61
C TYR A 78 -8.80 1.82 0.75
N ILE A 79 -9.80 1.96 -0.13
CA ILE A 79 -9.97 3.18 -0.95
C ILE A 79 -10.14 4.43 -0.08
N ARG A 80 -10.96 4.36 0.98
CA ARG A 80 -11.11 5.48 1.93
C ARG A 80 -9.80 5.84 2.61
N ARG A 81 -9.00 4.84 2.97
CA ARG A 81 -7.70 5.06 3.61
C ARG A 81 -6.67 5.63 2.65
N ILE A 82 -6.67 5.18 1.39
CA ILE A 82 -5.89 5.79 0.30
C ILE A 82 -6.27 7.26 0.17
N GLN A 83 -7.57 7.58 0.11
CA GLN A 83 -8.02 8.97 0.02
C GLN A 83 -7.54 9.85 1.20
N SER A 84 -7.43 9.30 2.42
CA SER A 84 -6.98 10.06 3.58
C SER A 84 -5.45 10.22 3.69
N LEU A 85 -4.68 9.19 3.31
CA LEU A 85 -3.24 9.15 3.57
C LEU A 85 -2.39 9.41 2.33
N ASN A 86 -2.87 9.04 1.14
CA ASN A 86 -2.11 9.18 -0.09
C ASN A 86 -1.75 10.63 -0.46
N PRO A 87 -2.51 11.68 -0.08
CA PRO A 87 -2.06 13.06 -0.25
C PRO A 87 -0.78 13.42 0.51
N LEU A 88 -0.39 12.63 1.51
CA LEU A 88 0.86 12.78 2.26
C LEU A 88 1.92 11.76 1.81
N LEU A 89 1.49 10.52 1.55
CA LEU A 89 2.40 9.41 1.28
C LEU A 89 2.78 9.24 -0.20
N HIS A 90 1.90 9.65 -1.13
CA HIS A 90 2.07 9.47 -2.57
C HIS A 90 2.40 8.01 -3.01
N SER A 91 1.93 7.01 -2.26
CA SER A 91 2.19 5.59 -2.51
C SER A 91 1.37 5.01 -3.67
N VAL A 92 0.16 5.55 -3.91
CA VAL A 92 -0.77 5.07 -4.94
C VAL A 92 -0.86 6.12 -6.03
N ILE A 93 -0.40 5.78 -7.23
CA ILE A 93 -0.41 6.70 -8.39
C ILE A 93 -1.78 6.71 -9.08
N GLU A 94 -2.53 5.60 -9.00
CA GLU A 94 -3.86 5.49 -9.58
C GLU A 94 -4.68 4.40 -8.88
N VAL A 95 -5.95 4.67 -8.58
CA VAL A 95 -6.89 3.67 -8.04
C VAL A 95 -7.71 3.09 -9.18
N ASN A 96 -7.95 1.78 -9.18
CA ASN A 96 -8.79 1.13 -10.18
C ASN A 96 -10.25 1.59 -10.03
N PRO A 97 -10.85 2.28 -11.01
CA PRO A 97 -12.22 2.76 -10.91
C PRO A 97 -13.24 1.62 -10.79
N ASN A 98 -12.87 0.41 -11.24
CA ASN A 98 -13.73 -0.77 -11.21
C ASN A 98 -13.52 -1.66 -9.96
N ALA A 99 -12.60 -1.33 -9.05
CA ALA A 99 -12.25 -2.19 -7.91
C ALA A 99 -13.47 -2.61 -7.08
N ILE A 100 -14.39 -1.69 -6.80
CA ILE A 100 -15.62 -1.97 -6.01
C ILE A 100 -16.58 -2.90 -6.76
N VAL A 101 -16.70 -2.74 -8.08
CA VAL A 101 -17.56 -3.59 -8.92
C VAL A 101 -16.99 -5.00 -8.96
N ILE A 102 -15.68 -5.14 -9.17
CA ILE A 102 -14.96 -6.43 -9.14
C ILE A 102 -15.12 -7.10 -7.78
N ALA A 103 -14.96 -6.36 -6.68
CA ALA A 103 -15.15 -6.87 -5.33
C ALA A 103 -16.55 -7.44 -5.10
N SER A 104 -17.58 -6.71 -5.55
CA SER A 104 -18.97 -7.17 -5.46
C SER A 104 -19.23 -8.45 -6.27
N GLN A 105 -18.59 -8.60 -7.44
CA GLN A 105 -18.67 -9.84 -8.22
C GLN A 105 -18.04 -11.02 -7.49
N LEU A 106 -16.89 -10.82 -6.83
CA LEU A 106 -16.22 -11.85 -6.04
C LEU A 106 -17.04 -12.22 -4.78
N ASP A 107 -17.74 -11.26 -4.17
CA ASP A 107 -18.71 -11.56 -3.11
C ASP A 107 -19.88 -12.43 -3.63
N ASN A 108 -20.37 -12.17 -4.85
CA ASN A 108 -21.41 -13.00 -5.48
C ASN A 108 -20.93 -14.42 -5.77
N GLU A 109 -19.68 -14.58 -6.20
CA GLU A 109 -19.05 -15.89 -6.36
C GLU A 109 -18.94 -16.63 -5.03
N ARG A 110 -18.46 -15.97 -3.97
CA ARG A 110 -18.37 -16.55 -2.63
C ARG A 110 -19.74 -17.01 -2.13
N ARG A 111 -20.80 -16.21 -2.30
CA ARG A 111 -22.18 -16.59 -1.95
C ARG A 111 -22.71 -17.81 -2.70
N ARG A 112 -22.19 -18.06 -3.90
CA ARG A 112 -22.50 -19.26 -4.72
C ARG A 112 -21.57 -20.44 -4.43
N GLY A 113 -20.68 -20.33 -3.45
CA GLY A 113 -19.68 -21.36 -3.13
C GLY A 113 -18.51 -21.43 -4.13
N GLN A 114 -18.35 -20.43 -4.99
CA GLN A 114 -17.30 -20.37 -6.02
C GLN A 114 -16.09 -19.58 -5.50
N ILE A 115 -15.30 -20.20 -4.61
CA ILE A 115 -14.10 -19.57 -4.03
C ILE A 115 -12.87 -19.98 -4.84
N ARG A 116 -12.11 -18.99 -5.33
CA ARG A 116 -10.95 -19.20 -6.23
C ARG A 116 -9.62 -19.50 -5.52
N GLY A 117 -9.59 -19.41 -4.18
CA GLY A 117 -8.42 -19.71 -3.37
C GLY A 117 -8.16 -18.64 -2.30
N PRO A 118 -6.94 -18.62 -1.71
CA PRO A 118 -6.59 -17.72 -0.61
C PRO A 118 -6.65 -16.21 -0.95
N LEU A 119 -6.57 -15.86 -2.24
CA LEU A 119 -6.65 -14.47 -2.68
C LEU A 119 -8.07 -14.03 -3.09
N HIS A 120 -9.08 -14.89 -2.96
CA HIS A 120 -10.44 -14.58 -3.39
C HIS A 120 -11.02 -13.36 -2.66
N GLY A 121 -11.15 -12.24 -3.37
CA GLY A 121 -11.65 -10.98 -2.84
C GLY A 121 -10.61 -10.12 -2.10
N ILE A 122 -9.31 -10.40 -2.23
CA ILE A 122 -8.25 -9.66 -1.55
C ILE A 122 -7.75 -8.49 -2.42
N PRO A 123 -7.80 -7.22 -1.93
CA PRO A 123 -7.31 -6.05 -2.66
C PRO A 123 -5.78 -5.87 -2.58
N LEU A 124 -5.13 -5.80 -3.74
CA LEU A 124 -3.68 -5.68 -3.89
C LEU A 124 -3.30 -4.43 -4.68
N LEU A 125 -2.19 -3.78 -4.31
CA LEU A 125 -1.53 -2.80 -5.18
C LEU A 125 -0.51 -3.50 -6.08
N VAL A 126 -0.33 -2.98 -7.29
CA VAL A 126 0.70 -3.46 -8.23
C VAL A 126 1.51 -2.28 -8.75
N LYS A 127 2.83 -2.43 -8.82
CA LYS A 127 3.73 -1.38 -9.30
C LYS A 127 3.34 -0.91 -10.70
N ASP A 128 3.41 0.40 -10.95
CA ASP A 128 2.95 1.03 -12.20
C ASP A 128 3.78 0.71 -13.46
N ASN A 129 4.82 -0.12 -13.33
CA ASN A 129 5.52 -0.72 -14.47
C ASN A 129 4.95 -2.09 -14.90
N ILE A 130 3.94 -2.61 -14.21
CA ILE A 130 3.29 -3.90 -14.51
C ILE A 130 2.01 -3.63 -15.31
N ALA A 131 1.87 -4.20 -16.51
CA ALA A 131 0.70 -4.00 -17.37
C ALA A 131 -0.58 -4.55 -16.75
N THR A 132 -1.62 -3.72 -16.73
CA THR A 132 -3.00 -4.09 -16.37
C THR A 132 -3.93 -3.61 -17.46
N ASP A 133 -4.68 -4.50 -18.09
CA ASP A 133 -5.72 -4.19 -19.08
C ASP A 133 -7.03 -3.77 -18.37
N ASP A 134 -6.90 -2.74 -17.53
CA ASP A 134 -7.98 -2.05 -16.85
C ASP A 134 -8.09 -0.61 -17.40
N GLN A 135 -8.98 0.20 -16.82
CA GLN A 135 -9.03 1.64 -17.08
C GLN A 135 -7.92 2.44 -16.37
N MET A 136 -6.92 1.75 -15.80
CA MET A 136 -5.73 2.35 -15.22
C MET A 136 -4.61 2.42 -16.26
N GLN A 137 -3.65 3.29 -16.03
CA GLN A 137 -2.46 3.42 -16.86
C GLN A 137 -1.33 2.50 -16.37
N THR A 138 -0.35 2.23 -17.24
CA THR A 138 0.93 1.59 -16.87
C THR A 138 2.01 2.47 -17.45
N THR A 139 2.63 3.30 -16.61
CA THR A 139 3.45 4.43 -17.07
C THR A 139 4.91 4.37 -16.61
N ALA A 140 5.26 3.41 -15.75
CA ALA A 140 6.53 3.43 -15.01
C ALA A 140 6.80 4.80 -14.34
N GLY A 141 5.72 5.49 -13.92
CA GLY A 141 5.77 6.83 -13.34
C GLY A 141 5.97 7.99 -14.34
N SER A 142 6.16 7.71 -15.63
CA SER A 142 6.53 8.72 -16.63
C SER A 142 5.33 9.36 -17.32
N LEU A 143 5.37 10.69 -17.43
CA LEU A 143 4.40 11.45 -18.24
C LEU A 143 4.56 11.20 -19.75
N ALA A 144 5.71 10.68 -20.21
CA ALA A 144 5.98 10.46 -21.63
C ALA A 144 5.09 9.37 -22.26
N ILE A 145 4.65 8.40 -21.46
CA ILE A 145 3.78 7.29 -21.89
C ILE A 145 2.41 7.32 -21.19
N TYR A 146 2.08 8.44 -20.55
CA TYR A 146 0.73 8.66 -20.01
C TYR A 146 -0.29 8.76 -21.15
N GLY A 147 -1.43 8.08 -21.00
CA GLY A 147 -2.44 7.95 -22.04
C GLY A 147 -2.21 6.77 -22.99
N ASN A 148 -1.14 5.99 -22.80
CA ASN A 148 -0.92 4.77 -23.56
C ASN A 148 -1.84 3.63 -23.07
N HIS A 149 -2.22 2.76 -24.00
CA HIS A 149 -3.00 1.55 -23.70
C HIS A 149 -2.12 0.32 -23.81
N VAL A 150 -2.06 -0.47 -22.75
CA VAL A 150 -1.41 -1.79 -22.83
C VAL A 150 -2.25 -2.74 -23.67
N PRO A 151 -1.66 -3.69 -24.41
CA PRO A 151 -2.41 -4.61 -25.25
C PRO A 151 -3.12 -5.72 -24.47
N ALA A 152 -2.64 -6.03 -23.25
CA ALA A 152 -3.19 -7.07 -22.38
C ALA A 152 -2.63 -6.93 -20.94
N ASP A 153 -3.25 -7.64 -19.99
CA ASP A 153 -2.70 -7.88 -18.66
C ASP A 153 -1.33 -8.60 -18.76
N ALA A 154 -0.39 -8.20 -17.89
CA ALA A 154 0.82 -8.99 -17.63
C ALA A 154 0.44 -10.42 -17.16
N VAL A 155 1.31 -11.41 -17.40
CA VAL A 155 1.06 -12.80 -17.01
C VAL A 155 0.70 -12.91 -15.52
N ILE A 156 1.46 -12.21 -14.67
CA ILE A 156 1.23 -12.20 -13.22
C ILE A 156 -0.11 -11.58 -12.83
N ILE A 157 -0.61 -10.59 -13.58
CA ILE A 157 -1.92 -9.99 -13.32
C ILE A 157 -3.02 -10.99 -13.68
N ARG A 158 -2.89 -11.71 -14.80
CA ARG A 158 -3.84 -12.79 -15.15
C ARG A 158 -3.89 -13.87 -14.08
N GLN A 159 -2.74 -14.28 -13.54
CA GLN A 159 -2.66 -15.25 -12.45
C GLN A 159 -3.35 -14.74 -11.17
N LEU A 160 -3.07 -13.50 -10.77
CA LEU A 160 -3.70 -12.87 -9.61
C LEU A 160 -5.23 -12.80 -9.76
N ARG A 161 -5.74 -12.40 -10.92
CA ARG A 161 -7.19 -12.38 -11.20
C ARG A 161 -7.80 -13.78 -11.22
N ALA A 162 -7.08 -14.78 -11.75
CA ALA A 162 -7.51 -16.17 -11.72
C ALA A 162 -7.63 -16.71 -10.29
N ALA A 163 -6.72 -16.30 -9.39
CA ALA A 163 -6.80 -16.58 -7.95
C ALA A 163 -7.85 -15.74 -7.19
N GLY A 164 -8.55 -14.84 -7.89
CA GLY A 164 -9.59 -13.99 -7.33
C GLY A 164 -9.09 -12.75 -6.61
N ALA A 165 -7.83 -12.34 -6.79
CA ALA A 165 -7.33 -11.08 -6.27
C ALA A 165 -7.96 -9.87 -7.00
N ILE A 166 -8.08 -8.77 -6.29
CA ILE A 166 -8.54 -7.49 -6.85
C ILE A 166 -7.32 -6.61 -7.03
N ILE A 167 -7.08 -6.16 -8.27
CA ILE A 167 -6.10 -5.11 -8.52
C ILE A 167 -6.72 -3.78 -8.09
N LEU A 168 -6.41 -3.36 -6.86
CA LEU A 168 -6.95 -2.17 -6.21
C LEU A 168 -6.50 -0.89 -6.92
N GLY A 169 -5.26 -0.88 -7.41
CA GLY A 169 -4.63 0.29 -7.96
C GLY A 169 -3.19 0.04 -8.38
N LYS A 170 -2.60 1.08 -8.98
CA LYS A 170 -1.20 1.17 -9.32
C LYS A 170 -0.45 1.86 -8.19
N SER A 171 0.63 1.26 -7.70
CA SER A 171 1.53 1.93 -6.77
C SER A 171 2.55 2.78 -7.52
N ASN A 172 2.88 3.93 -6.93
CA ASN A 172 3.95 4.78 -7.40
C ASN A 172 5.31 4.06 -7.31
N LEU A 173 6.28 4.58 -8.04
CA LEU A 173 7.64 4.06 -8.12
C LEU A 173 8.62 5.20 -8.33
N GLY A 174 9.90 4.89 -8.13
CA GLY A 174 10.95 5.65 -8.78
C GLY A 174 10.86 5.55 -10.31
N GLU A 175 10.83 6.68 -11.01
CA GLU A 175 10.54 6.76 -12.45
C GLU A 175 11.46 5.86 -13.28
N TRP A 176 10.91 5.16 -14.26
CA TRP A 176 11.64 4.15 -15.05
C TRP A 176 12.37 3.11 -14.19
N ALA A 177 11.75 2.77 -13.05
CA ALA A 177 12.31 1.87 -12.07
C ALA A 177 13.73 2.26 -11.57
N ASN A 178 14.00 3.58 -11.48
CA ASN A 178 15.28 4.20 -11.13
C ASN A 178 16.41 4.03 -12.16
N PHE A 179 16.06 3.77 -13.43
CA PHE A 179 17.02 3.63 -14.52
C PHE A 179 16.90 4.76 -15.54
N ARG A 180 16.82 6.01 -15.05
CA ARG A 180 16.60 7.21 -15.87
C ARG A 180 17.83 8.10 -15.98
N ASP A 181 18.56 8.26 -14.88
CA ASP A 181 19.74 9.11 -14.74
C ASP A 181 20.56 8.63 -13.51
N ASP A 182 21.64 9.34 -13.16
CA ASP A 182 22.46 9.06 -11.98
C ASP A 182 21.78 9.50 -10.66
N GLU A 183 20.44 9.45 -10.58
CA GLU A 183 19.58 9.96 -9.50
C GLU A 183 19.98 9.43 -8.13
N ALA A 184 20.38 8.16 -8.02
CA ALA A 184 20.78 7.59 -6.73
C ALA A 184 22.05 8.24 -6.18
N GLU A 185 22.97 8.69 -7.04
CA GLU A 185 24.21 9.36 -6.65
C GLU A 185 24.00 10.87 -6.48
N THR A 186 23.15 11.48 -7.32
CA THR A 186 22.96 12.93 -7.36
C THR A 186 21.86 13.42 -6.41
N TYR A 187 20.79 12.63 -6.24
CA TYR A 187 19.60 12.94 -5.45
C TYR A 187 19.09 11.71 -4.69
N PRO A 188 19.80 11.23 -3.65
CA PRO A 188 19.47 10.00 -2.93
C PRO A 188 18.08 9.99 -2.26
N LEU A 189 17.44 11.15 -2.13
CA LEU A 189 16.06 11.28 -1.62
C LEU A 189 14.98 11.15 -2.73
N ALA A 190 15.35 11.19 -4.01
CA ALA A 190 14.44 11.11 -5.15
C ALA A 190 14.15 9.67 -5.64
N VAL A 191 14.75 8.65 -5.03
CA VAL A 191 14.68 7.23 -5.41
C VAL A 191 13.24 6.65 -5.46
N GLY A 192 12.27 7.34 -4.85
CA GLY A 192 10.84 6.98 -4.86
C GLY A 192 9.94 8.02 -5.55
N TRP A 193 10.53 8.93 -6.34
CA TRP A 193 9.84 10.00 -7.07
C TRP A 193 9.52 9.58 -8.52
N SER A 194 8.39 10.05 -9.02
CA SER A 194 8.11 10.07 -10.45
C SER A 194 7.39 11.33 -10.89
N ALA A 195 7.51 11.71 -12.17
CA ALA A 195 6.87 12.92 -12.67
C ALA A 195 5.34 12.86 -12.55
N ARG A 196 4.76 11.66 -12.71
CA ARG A 196 3.31 11.45 -12.60
C ARG A 196 2.85 11.29 -11.15
N GLY A 197 3.60 10.58 -10.30
CA GLY A 197 3.17 10.21 -8.94
C GLY A 197 3.67 11.12 -7.82
N GLY A 198 4.69 11.93 -8.07
CA GLY A 198 5.40 12.70 -7.05
C GLY A 198 6.31 11.83 -6.18
N SER A 199 6.80 12.40 -5.06
CA SER A 199 7.71 11.70 -4.12
C SER A 199 6.93 10.81 -3.17
N THR A 200 7.17 9.51 -3.21
CA THR A 200 6.66 8.59 -2.18
C THR A 200 7.41 8.82 -0.87
N ASN A 201 6.70 9.25 0.17
CA ASN A 201 7.27 9.58 1.48
C ASN A 201 7.09 8.41 2.45
N ASN A 202 8.11 8.14 3.27
CA ASN A 202 8.16 7.01 4.17
C ASN A 202 6.99 7.01 5.19
N ALA A 203 6.37 5.85 5.43
CA ALA A 203 5.17 5.75 6.27
C ALA A 203 5.46 5.99 7.77
N TYR A 204 6.71 5.83 8.21
CA TYR A 204 7.15 6.00 9.59
C TYR A 204 7.74 7.40 9.85
N ASP A 205 8.36 8.01 8.85
CA ASP A 205 8.89 9.38 8.92
C ASP A 205 8.77 10.08 7.57
N LEU A 206 7.81 11.02 7.48
CA LEU A 206 7.51 11.76 6.25
C LEU A 206 8.66 12.64 5.73
N SER A 207 9.74 12.81 6.50
CA SER A 207 10.95 13.51 6.04
C SER A 207 11.92 12.62 5.24
N TYR A 208 11.67 11.30 5.20
CA TYR A 208 12.45 10.32 4.45
C TYR A 208 11.69 9.81 3.22
N THR A 209 12.45 9.31 2.25
CA THR A 209 11.92 8.58 1.09
C THR A 209 11.56 7.15 1.46
N SER A 210 10.58 6.57 0.76
CA SER A 210 10.26 5.12 0.81
C SER A 210 11.29 4.24 0.11
N TRP A 211 12.46 4.80 -0.26
CA TRP A 211 13.45 4.19 -1.15
C TRP A 211 12.80 3.83 -2.50
N GLY A 212 13.34 2.85 -3.21
CA GLY A 212 12.76 2.43 -4.48
C GLY A 212 13.55 1.32 -5.18
N SER A 213 13.16 0.96 -6.39
CA SER A 213 12.10 1.63 -7.15
C SER A 213 10.66 1.20 -6.80
N SER A 214 10.42 0.11 -6.06
CA SER A 214 9.05 -0.29 -5.66
C SER A 214 8.52 0.46 -4.42
N SER A 215 8.73 1.78 -4.41
CA SER A 215 8.46 2.69 -3.29
C SER A 215 7.00 2.61 -2.82
N GLY A 216 6.05 2.83 -3.73
CA GLY A 216 4.63 2.84 -3.42
C GLY A 216 4.08 1.48 -3.02
N SER A 217 4.64 0.38 -3.54
CA SER A 217 4.25 -0.98 -3.15
C SER A 217 4.63 -1.26 -1.70
N ALA A 218 5.86 -0.90 -1.29
CA ALA A 218 6.30 -1.06 0.09
C ALA A 218 5.50 -0.18 1.04
N ASN A 219 5.45 1.12 0.74
CA ASN A 219 4.76 2.10 1.55
C ASN A 219 3.25 1.82 1.66
N GLY A 220 2.62 1.42 0.55
CA GLY A 220 1.21 1.05 0.52
C GLY A 220 0.89 -0.16 1.41
N ALA A 221 1.76 -1.17 1.43
CA ALA A 221 1.62 -2.29 2.35
C ALA A 221 1.87 -1.88 3.81
N ALA A 222 2.93 -1.11 4.10
CA ALA A 222 3.26 -0.64 5.45
C ALA A 222 2.16 0.25 6.05
N ALA A 223 1.64 1.20 5.27
CA ALA A 223 0.59 2.12 5.70
C ALA A 223 -0.83 1.51 5.67
N ASN A 224 -0.98 0.21 5.42
CA ASN A 224 -2.26 -0.50 5.28
C ASN A 224 -3.18 0.12 4.21
N LEU A 225 -2.62 0.57 3.08
CA LEU A 225 -3.37 1.05 1.92
C LEU A 225 -3.87 -0.11 1.05
N CYS A 226 -3.33 -1.31 1.26
CA CYS A 226 -3.76 -2.55 0.65
C CYS A 226 -3.47 -3.75 1.57
N ALA A 227 -4.00 -4.93 1.21
CA ALA A 227 -3.73 -6.15 1.96
C ALA A 227 -2.26 -6.60 1.76
N ALA A 228 -1.81 -6.61 0.50
CA ALA A 228 -0.43 -6.84 0.09
C ALA A 228 -0.17 -6.15 -1.27
N ALA A 229 1.07 -6.16 -1.75
CA ALA A 229 1.46 -5.51 -2.99
C ALA A 229 2.43 -6.35 -3.83
N ILE A 230 2.57 -5.98 -5.09
CA ILE A 230 3.57 -6.52 -6.02
C ILE A 230 4.58 -5.42 -6.37
N GLY A 231 5.86 -5.73 -6.24
CA GLY A 231 6.97 -4.92 -6.71
C GLY A 231 7.74 -5.58 -7.83
N THR A 232 8.76 -4.90 -8.33
CA THR A 232 9.74 -5.46 -9.27
C THR A 232 11.16 -5.11 -8.82
N GLU A 233 12.09 -6.04 -9.01
CA GLU A 233 13.49 -5.84 -8.66
C GLU A 233 14.42 -6.25 -9.79
N THR A 234 15.30 -5.32 -10.16
CA THR A 234 16.54 -5.56 -10.91
C THR A 234 17.68 -5.73 -9.92
N ASP A 235 17.88 -4.71 -9.07
CA ASP A 235 18.79 -4.73 -7.93
C ASP A 235 18.17 -3.91 -6.78
N GLY A 236 17.93 -4.54 -5.63
CA GLY A 236 17.41 -3.90 -4.40
C GLY A 236 15.99 -3.31 -4.46
N SER A 237 15.34 -3.25 -5.62
CA SER A 237 14.08 -2.51 -5.82
C SER A 237 12.81 -3.13 -5.21
N ILE A 238 12.86 -4.32 -4.62
CA ILE A 238 11.85 -4.93 -3.75
C ILE A 238 12.38 -4.97 -2.31
N THR A 239 13.57 -5.53 -2.10
CA THR A 239 14.15 -5.78 -0.78
C THR A 239 14.53 -4.50 -0.04
N GLY A 240 15.09 -3.52 -0.75
CA GLY A 240 15.44 -2.19 -0.23
C GLY A 240 14.24 -1.39 0.30
N PRO A 241 13.22 -1.07 -0.53
CA PRO A 241 12.05 -0.36 -0.02
C PRO A 241 11.28 -1.16 1.03
N SER A 242 11.29 -2.50 0.98
CA SER A 242 10.69 -3.33 2.04
C SER A 242 11.41 -3.16 3.38
N ALA A 243 12.75 -3.12 3.39
CA ALA A 243 13.53 -2.92 4.60
C ALA A 243 13.30 -1.51 5.20
N VAL A 244 13.23 -0.49 4.34
CA VAL A 244 13.00 0.91 4.74
C VAL A 244 11.58 1.14 5.27
N GLU A 245 10.59 0.44 4.72
CA GLU A 245 9.19 0.50 5.14
C GLU A 245 8.81 -0.61 6.14
N ASN A 246 9.80 -1.31 6.70
CA ASN A 246 9.61 -2.32 7.75
C ASN A 246 8.54 -3.39 7.40
N ILE A 247 8.59 -3.91 6.18
CA ILE A 247 7.75 -5.02 5.69
C ILE A 247 8.60 -6.15 5.11
N VAL A 248 7.96 -7.26 4.74
CA VAL A 248 8.60 -8.37 4.05
C VAL A 248 8.48 -8.19 2.53
N GLY A 249 9.62 -8.21 1.84
CA GLY A 249 9.68 -8.29 0.38
C GLY A 249 10.56 -9.46 -0.05
N LEU A 250 10.09 -10.23 -1.03
CA LEU A 250 10.84 -11.37 -1.56
C LEU A 250 11.15 -11.14 -3.03
N LYS A 251 12.45 -11.09 -3.36
CA LYS A 251 12.94 -11.18 -4.74
C LYS A 251 13.09 -12.66 -5.11
N PRO A 252 12.28 -13.20 -6.02
CA PRO A 252 12.39 -14.61 -6.38
C PRO A 252 13.63 -14.92 -7.24
N THR A 253 13.94 -16.20 -7.38
CA THR A 253 14.87 -16.68 -8.40
C THR A 253 14.39 -16.26 -9.79
N LEU A 254 15.31 -15.87 -10.65
CA LEU A 254 15.01 -15.50 -12.03
C LEU A 254 14.32 -16.67 -12.76
N GLY A 255 13.29 -16.35 -13.53
CA GLY A 255 12.48 -17.34 -14.25
C GLY A 255 11.35 -17.96 -13.43
N LEU A 256 11.32 -17.84 -12.09
CA LEU A 256 10.21 -18.35 -11.28
C LEU A 256 8.90 -17.61 -11.57
N VAL A 257 9.01 -16.30 -11.83
CA VAL A 257 7.88 -15.41 -12.12
C VAL A 257 8.09 -14.83 -13.51
N SER A 258 7.04 -14.88 -14.34
CA SER A 258 7.07 -14.32 -15.69
C SER A 258 7.28 -12.81 -15.68
N GLN A 259 8.16 -12.32 -16.55
CA GLN A 259 8.39 -10.89 -16.78
C GLN A 259 7.47 -10.30 -17.86
N ASP A 260 6.74 -11.14 -18.61
CA ASP A 260 5.87 -10.69 -19.71
C ASP A 260 4.82 -9.67 -19.25
N GLY A 261 4.81 -8.52 -19.94
CA GLY A 261 3.93 -7.39 -19.64
C GLY A 261 4.46 -6.47 -18.55
N ILE A 262 5.74 -6.54 -18.20
CA ILE A 262 6.40 -5.60 -17.28
C ILE A 262 7.37 -4.73 -18.08
N ILE A 263 7.33 -3.40 -17.89
CA ILE A 263 8.32 -2.49 -18.46
C ILE A 263 9.69 -2.85 -17.85
N PRO A 264 10.67 -3.30 -18.66
CA PRO A 264 11.90 -3.92 -18.16
C PRO A 264 13.01 -2.89 -17.87
N ILE A 265 14.05 -3.35 -17.17
CA ILE A 265 15.39 -2.75 -17.17
C ILE A 265 16.39 -3.75 -17.77
N ALA A 266 16.56 -4.91 -17.15
CA ALA A 266 17.57 -5.91 -17.55
C ALA A 266 17.04 -7.34 -17.34
N HIS A 267 16.83 -8.08 -18.43
CA HIS A 267 16.25 -9.42 -18.40
C HIS A 267 17.03 -10.41 -17.53
N GLU A 268 18.35 -10.23 -17.41
CA GLU A 268 19.27 -11.04 -16.61
C GLU A 268 19.11 -10.84 -15.09
N GLN A 269 18.29 -9.89 -14.65
CA GLN A 269 18.15 -9.54 -13.23
C GLN A 269 16.70 -9.26 -12.80
N ASP A 270 15.86 -8.81 -13.73
CA ASP A 270 14.50 -8.41 -13.45
C ASP A 270 13.67 -9.56 -12.87
N THR A 271 12.82 -9.27 -11.90
CA THR A 271 11.78 -10.19 -11.46
C THR A 271 10.70 -9.42 -10.71
N ALA A 272 9.44 -9.82 -10.90
CA ALA A 272 8.37 -9.37 -10.02
C ALA A 272 8.38 -10.17 -8.73
N GLY A 273 7.99 -9.55 -7.62
CA GLY A 273 7.94 -10.24 -6.34
C GLY A 273 6.92 -9.67 -5.37
N PRO A 274 6.47 -10.50 -4.42
CA PRO A 274 5.49 -10.11 -3.43
C PRO A 274 6.08 -9.23 -2.33
N MET A 275 5.26 -8.31 -1.83
CA MET A 275 5.57 -7.41 -0.72
C MET A 275 4.37 -7.37 0.24
N ALA A 276 4.57 -7.72 1.51
CA ALA A 276 3.51 -7.73 2.51
C ALA A 276 4.04 -7.56 3.93
N ARG A 277 3.14 -7.31 4.89
CA ARG A 277 3.50 -7.13 6.31
C ARG A 277 3.91 -8.43 7.01
N SER A 278 3.66 -9.59 6.41
CA SER A 278 3.99 -10.90 6.98
C SER A 278 4.63 -11.84 5.94
N VAL A 279 5.47 -12.76 6.43
CA VAL A 279 6.08 -13.81 5.59
C VAL A 279 5.01 -14.73 4.99
N THR A 280 3.95 -15.02 5.75
CA THR A 280 2.83 -15.85 5.30
C THR A 280 2.13 -15.22 4.09
N ASP A 281 1.84 -13.92 4.13
CA ASP A 281 1.20 -13.23 3.01
C ASP A 281 2.11 -13.19 1.78
N VAL A 282 3.42 -12.96 1.99
CA VAL A 282 4.43 -13.07 0.93
C VAL A 282 4.43 -14.45 0.28
N ALA A 283 4.36 -15.53 1.08
CA ALA A 283 4.33 -16.90 0.56
C ALA A 283 3.03 -17.20 -0.21
N ILE A 284 1.88 -16.72 0.27
CA ILE A 284 0.58 -16.85 -0.43
C ILE A 284 0.66 -16.18 -1.79
N LEU A 285 1.18 -14.95 -1.86
CA LEU A 285 1.31 -14.24 -3.14
C LEU A 285 2.30 -14.97 -4.05
N LEU A 286 3.48 -15.38 -3.54
CA LEU A 286 4.47 -16.08 -4.35
C LEU A 286 3.87 -17.32 -5.01
N GLY A 287 3.09 -18.12 -4.27
CA GLY A 287 2.44 -19.32 -4.81
C GLY A 287 1.48 -19.04 -5.98
N VAL A 288 0.93 -17.83 -6.09
CA VAL A 288 0.08 -17.42 -7.21
C VAL A 288 0.89 -16.86 -8.39
N LEU A 289 2.00 -16.17 -8.12
CA LEU A 289 2.84 -15.55 -9.14
C LEU A 289 3.73 -16.54 -9.90
N GLN A 290 3.97 -17.71 -9.31
CA GLN A 290 4.78 -18.74 -9.92
C GLN A 290 4.23 -19.10 -11.30
N SER A 291 5.07 -18.96 -12.32
CA SER A 291 4.79 -19.53 -13.63
C SER A 291 5.32 -20.96 -13.60
N PRO A 292 4.55 -21.97 -14.03
CA PRO A 292 5.08 -23.33 -14.11
C PRO A 292 6.35 -23.28 -14.95
N PHE A 293 7.47 -23.68 -14.35
CA PHE A 293 8.71 -23.74 -15.08
C PHE A 293 8.50 -24.69 -16.27
N GLY A 294 8.75 -24.19 -17.48
CA GLY A 294 9.25 -25.07 -18.53
C GLY A 294 10.63 -25.62 -18.12
N GLU A 295 11.25 -26.43 -18.97
CA GLU A 295 12.61 -26.89 -18.67
C GLU A 295 13.57 -25.69 -18.49
N VAL A 296 14.20 -25.58 -17.32
CA VAL A 296 15.31 -24.66 -17.06
C VAL A 296 16.60 -25.44 -17.24
N LEU A 297 17.40 -25.07 -18.25
CA LEU A 297 18.64 -25.78 -18.61
C LEU A 297 18.46 -27.28 -18.87
N GLY A 298 17.32 -27.69 -19.44
CA GLY A 298 17.00 -29.11 -19.67
C GLY A 298 16.52 -29.87 -18.44
N HIS A 299 16.19 -29.17 -17.36
CA HIS A 299 15.57 -29.76 -16.17
C HIS A 299 14.17 -29.20 -15.96
N GLN A 300 13.15 -30.07 -15.90
CA GLN A 300 11.86 -29.68 -15.33
C GLN A 300 12.08 -29.34 -13.86
N LEU A 301 11.86 -28.07 -13.51
CA LEU A 301 11.79 -27.66 -12.12
C LEU A 301 10.39 -28.00 -11.56
N PRO A 302 10.26 -28.29 -10.25
CA PRO A 302 9.00 -28.69 -9.63
C PRO A 302 7.86 -27.70 -9.82
#